data_AF-A0A968AZN8-F1
#
_entry.id   AF-A0A968AZN8-F1
#
_cell.length_a   1.000
_cell.length_b   1.000
_cell.length_c   1.000
_cell.angle_alpha   90.00
_cell.angle_beta   90.00
_cell.angle_gamma   90.00
#
_symmetry.space_group_name_H-M   'P 1'
#
loop_
_entity.id
_entity.type
_entity.pdbx_description
1 polymer ?
#
loop_
_entity_poly.entity_id
_entity_poly.type
_entity_poly.pdbx_seq_one_letter_code
_entity_poly.pdbx_strand_id
1 'polypeptide(L)'
;MISLVFVVISINRNTAELRADNVNDFYDAIREIDIGVAANSEFADVVMRGQTGEYDELSPVEAYQYDYYVLLHLNIWEQAWDRHNDGTVSTEQYEFWKTYYYVF
;
A
#
# COMPACT_ATOMS: atom_id res chain seq x y z
N MET A 1 32.54 22.52 -15.34
CA MET A 1 32.45 21.52 -14.25
C MET A 1 31.41 21.87 -13.17
N ILE A 2 31.27 23.13 -12.76
CA ILE A 2 30.26 23.54 -11.75
C ILE A 2 28.82 23.16 -12.17
N SER A 3 28.46 23.32 -13.44
CA SER A 3 27.12 22.98 -13.96
C SER A 3 26.71 21.50 -13.79
N LEU A 4 27.64 20.54 -13.97
CA LEU A 4 27.32 19.11 -13.84
C LEU A 4 27.04 18.70 -12.38
N VAL A 5 27.78 19.28 -11.44
CA VAL A 5 27.58 19.03 -10.00
C VAL A 5 26.21 19.55 -9.55
N PHE A 6 25.80 20.72 -10.03
CA PHE A 6 24.45 21.26 -9.75
C PHE A 6 23.35 20.38 -10.34
N VAL A 7 23.50 19.90 -11.57
CA VAL A 7 22.52 18.98 -12.20
C VAL A 7 22.41 17.69 -11.39
N VAL A 8 23.53 17.08 -10.99
CA VAL A 8 23.53 15.86 -10.16
C VAL A 8 22.86 16.09 -8.80
N ILE A 9 23.15 17.21 -8.13
CA ILE A 9 22.53 17.55 -6.84
C ILE A 9 21.01 17.76 -7.01
N SER A 10 20.58 18.47 -8.06
CA SER A 10 19.16 18.70 -8.33
C SER A 10 18.42 17.41 -8.69
N ILE A 11 19.02 16.52 -9.49
CA ILE A 11 18.46 15.20 -9.77
C ILE A 11 18.34 14.39 -8.49
N ASN A 12 19.37 14.37 -7.64
CA ASN A 12 19.34 13.63 -6.38
C ASN A 12 18.26 14.16 -5.42
N ARG A 13 18.07 15.49 -5.35
CA ARG A 13 17.01 16.10 -4.54
C ARG A 13 15.62 15.76 -5.07
N ASN A 14 15.38 15.92 -6.37
CA ASN A 14 14.11 15.56 -7.00
C ASN A 14 13.79 14.07 -6.81
N THR A 15 14.77 13.19 -6.99
CA THR A 15 14.59 11.75 -6.78
C THR A 15 14.33 11.41 -5.31
N ALA A 16 14.94 12.11 -4.36
CA ALA A 16 14.69 11.91 -2.94
C ALA A 16 13.29 12.39 -2.53
N GLU A 17 12.85 13.54 -3.06
CA GLU A 17 11.49 14.08 -2.84
C GLU A 17 10.44 13.11 -3.42
N LEU A 18 10.60 12.66 -4.68
CA LEU A 18 9.71 11.67 -5.29
C LEU A 18 9.62 10.37 -4.50
N ARG A 19 10.73 9.90 -3.94
CA ARG A 19 10.75 8.69 -3.10
C ARG A 19 10.05 8.88 -1.76
N ALA A 20 10.11 10.07 -1.17
CA ALA A 20 9.43 10.38 0.08
C ALA A 20 7.92 10.51 -0.15
N ASP A 21 7.51 11.21 -1.21
CA ASP A 21 6.11 11.38 -1.58
C ASP A 21 5.45 10.02 -1.88
N ASN A 22 6.09 9.17 -2.69
CA ASN A 22 5.58 7.83 -3.00
C ASN A 22 5.35 6.97 -1.75
N VAL A 23 6.20 7.09 -0.73
CA VAL A 23 6.03 6.32 0.50
C VAL A 23 4.88 6.85 1.34
N ASN A 24 4.73 8.16 1.43
CA ASN A 24 3.61 8.77 2.14
C ASN A 24 2.28 8.40 1.47
N ASP A 25 2.22 8.39 0.14
CA ASP A 25 1.01 7.98 -0.61
C ASP A 25 0.54 6.57 -0.20
N PHE A 26 1.47 5.61 -0.10
CA PHE A 26 1.12 4.24 0.27
C PHE A 26 0.66 4.13 1.74
N TYR A 27 1.33 4.85 2.66
CA TYR A 27 0.90 4.89 4.05
C TYR A 27 -0.47 5.53 4.19
N ASP A 28 -0.74 6.61 3.46
CA ASP A 28 -2.03 7.29 3.48
C ASP A 28 -3.14 6.40 2.91
N ALA A 29 -2.87 5.69 1.81
CA ALA A 29 -3.84 4.76 1.22
C ALA A 29 -4.24 3.64 2.18
N ILE A 30 -3.26 2.99 2.83
CA ILE A 30 -3.55 1.92 3.81
C ILE A 30 -4.27 2.48 5.03
N ARG A 31 -3.82 3.63 5.53
CA ARG A 31 -4.46 4.30 6.67
C ARG A 31 -5.92 4.63 6.36
N GLU A 32 -6.24 5.07 5.16
CA GLU A 32 -7.62 5.35 4.76
C GLU A 32 -8.48 4.08 4.76
N ILE A 33 -7.95 2.96 4.28
CA ILE A 33 -8.63 1.66 4.35
C ILE A 33 -8.87 1.26 5.81
N ASP A 34 -7.83 1.31 6.65
CA ASP A 34 -7.90 0.92 8.06
C ASP A 34 -8.88 1.80 8.86
N ILE A 35 -8.90 3.11 8.60
CA ILE A 35 -9.89 4.02 9.19
C ILE A 35 -11.30 3.65 8.73
N GLY A 36 -11.48 3.32 7.45
CA GLY A 36 -12.77 2.87 6.90
C GLY A 36 -13.30 1.61 7.59
N VAL A 37 -12.42 0.65 7.84
CA VAL A 37 -12.74 -0.57 8.62
C VAL A 37 -13.06 -0.21 10.07
N ALA A 38 -12.20 0.56 10.74
CA ALA A 38 -12.38 0.92 12.15
C ALA A 38 -13.62 1.79 12.42
N ALA A 39 -14.06 2.58 11.44
CA ALA A 39 -15.23 3.44 11.55
C ALA A 39 -16.57 2.68 11.46
N ASN A 40 -16.57 1.45 10.95
CA ASN A 40 -17.77 0.63 10.79
C ASN A 40 -17.58 -0.74 11.45
N SER A 41 -18.17 -0.92 12.63
CA SER A 41 -18.04 -2.17 13.40
C SER A 41 -18.58 -3.41 12.70
N GLU A 42 -19.60 -3.28 11.86
CA GLU A 42 -20.15 -4.39 11.07
C GLU A 42 -19.14 -4.81 10.00
N PHE A 43 -18.55 -3.84 9.32
CA PHE A 43 -17.52 -4.14 8.32
C PHE A 43 -16.23 -4.68 8.96
N ALA A 44 -15.85 -4.18 10.14
CA ALA A 44 -14.73 -4.74 10.91
C ALA A 44 -14.93 -6.21 11.27
N ASP A 45 -16.16 -6.60 11.64
CA ASP A 45 -16.50 -8.01 11.90
C ASP A 45 -16.35 -8.86 10.63
N VAL A 46 -16.86 -8.37 9.49
CA VAL A 46 -16.70 -9.04 8.19
C VAL A 46 -15.23 -9.24 7.82
N VAL A 47 -14.40 -8.20 7.99
CA VAL A 47 -12.95 -8.28 7.71
C VAL A 47 -12.26 -9.29 8.63
N MET A 48 -12.58 -9.28 9.93
CA MET A 48 -12.02 -10.24 10.87
C MET A 48 -12.39 -11.68 10.49
N ARG A 49 -13.67 -11.95 10.21
CA ARG A 49 -14.14 -13.29 9.83
C ARG A 49 -13.51 -13.77 8.53
N GLY A 50 -13.37 -12.87 7.55
CA GLY A 50 -12.64 -13.16 6.31
C GLY A 50 -11.17 -13.54 6.57
N GLN A 51 -10.48 -12.83 7.46
CA GLN A 51 -9.08 -13.09 7.82
C GLN A 51 -8.88 -14.36 8.66
N THR A 52 -9.84 -14.72 9.52
CA THR A 52 -9.75 -15.92 10.38
C THR A 52 -10.15 -17.21 9.67
N GLY A 53 -10.52 -17.15 8.38
CA GLY A 53 -10.88 -18.30 7.57
C GLY A 53 -12.36 -18.68 7.63
N GLU A 54 -13.22 -17.82 8.16
CA GLU A 54 -14.69 -17.98 8.20
C GLU A 54 -15.37 -17.41 6.94
N TYR A 55 -14.62 -17.28 5.83
CA TYR A 55 -15.12 -16.69 4.58
C TYR A 55 -16.36 -17.41 4.03
N ASP A 56 -16.40 -18.74 4.11
CA ASP A 56 -17.54 -19.55 3.64
C ASP A 56 -18.83 -19.33 4.46
N GLU A 57 -18.71 -18.69 5.63
CA GLU A 57 -19.84 -18.35 6.51
C GLU A 57 -20.35 -16.91 6.28
N LEU A 58 -19.70 -16.14 5.42
CA LEU A 58 -20.14 -14.80 5.04
C LEU A 58 -21.35 -14.89 4.10
N SER A 59 -22.32 -14.00 4.30
CA SER A 59 -23.36 -13.78 3.30
C SER A 59 -22.75 -13.24 2.00
N PRO A 60 -23.45 -13.34 0.85
CA PRO A 60 -22.91 -12.85 -0.42
C PRO A 60 -22.50 -11.38 -0.41
N VAL A 61 -23.14 -10.54 0.41
CA VAL A 61 -22.81 -9.11 0.53
C VAL A 61 -21.55 -8.91 1.36
N GLU A 62 -21.43 -9.62 2.48
CA GLU A 62 -20.25 -9.57 3.34
C GLU A 62 -19.01 -10.14 2.63
N ALA A 63 -19.18 -11.24 1.89
CA ALA A 63 -18.13 -11.82 1.05
C ALA A 63 -17.64 -10.80 0.01
N TYR A 64 -18.56 -10.11 -0.67
CA TYR A 64 -18.21 -9.04 -1.61
C TYR A 64 -17.46 -7.87 -0.93
N GLN A 65 -17.88 -7.47 0.27
CA GLN A 65 -17.20 -6.42 1.03
C GLN A 65 -15.77 -6.83 1.41
N TYR A 66 -15.58 -8.08 1.82
CA TYR A 66 -14.26 -8.64 2.13
C TYR A 66 -13.39 -8.77 0.87
N ASP A 67 -13.92 -9.29 -0.22
CA ASP A 67 -13.21 -9.38 -1.51
C ASP A 67 -12.76 -8.00 -1.98
N TYR A 68 -13.61 -6.99 -1.82
CA TYR A 68 -13.26 -5.62 -2.18
C TYR A 68 -12.16 -5.05 -1.27
N TYR A 69 -12.21 -5.34 0.03
CA TYR A 69 -11.15 -4.99 0.97
C TYR A 69 -9.79 -5.60 0.60
N VAL A 70 -9.77 -6.89 0.22
CA VAL A 70 -8.58 -7.59 -0.27
C VAL A 70 -8.09 -6.96 -1.58
N LEU A 71 -8.99 -6.64 -2.51
CA LEU A 71 -8.66 -6.00 -3.78
C LEU A 71 -7.98 -4.64 -3.58
N LEU A 72 -8.43 -3.83 -2.61
CA LEU A 72 -7.80 -2.55 -2.29
C LEU A 72 -6.34 -2.72 -1.83
N HIS A 73 -6.08 -3.72 -0.98
CA HIS A 73 -4.74 -4.08 -0.53
C HIS A 73 -3.86 -4.57 -1.69
N LEU A 74 -4.38 -5.43 -2.55
CA LEU A 74 -3.67 -5.92 -3.74
C LEU A 74 -3.30 -4.78 -4.69
N ASN A 75 -4.20 -3.83 -4.92
CA ASN A 75 -3.92 -2.66 -5.77
C ASN A 75 -2.78 -1.79 -5.21
N ILE A 76 -2.66 -1.65 -3.89
CA ILE A 76 -1.56 -0.91 -3.27
C ILE A 76 -0.26 -1.70 -3.40
N TRP A 77 -0.30 -3.01 -3.19
CA TRP A 77 0.85 -3.90 -3.39
C TRP A 77 1.37 -3.86 -4.84
N GLU A 78 0.48 -3.94 -5.84
CA GLU A 78 0.85 -3.85 -7.26
C GLU A 78 1.49 -2.50 -7.59
N GLN A 79 0.95 -1.40 -7.06
CA GLN A 79 1.57 -0.07 -7.24
C GLN A 79 2.96 0.02 -6.61
N ALA A 80 3.18 -0.60 -5.44
CA ALA A 80 4.50 -0.64 -4.82
C ALA A 80 5.50 -1.44 -5.67
N TRP A 81 5.06 -2.54 -6.27
CA TRP A 81 5.85 -3.32 -7.24
C TRP A 81 6.20 -2.51 -8.50
N ASP A 82 5.21 -1.88 -9.13
CA ASP A 82 5.41 -1.09 -10.35
C ASP A 82 6.33 0.10 -10.09
N ARG A 83 6.08 0.88 -9.02
CA ARG A 83 6.93 2.03 -8.67
C ARG A 83 8.37 1.60 -8.30
N HIS A 84 8.56 0.39 -7.77
CA HIS A 84 9.89 -0.17 -7.55
C HIS A 84 10.60 -0.51 -8.87
N ASN A 85 9.91 -1.17 -9.80
CA ASN A 85 10.45 -1.50 -11.13
C ASN A 85 10.84 -0.24 -11.92
N ASP A 86 10.07 0.84 -11.77
CA ASP A 86 10.35 2.14 -12.40
C ASP A 86 11.43 2.95 -11.67
N GLY A 87 11.96 2.44 -10.55
CA GLY A 87 13.05 3.07 -9.78
C GLY A 87 12.63 4.25 -8.90
N THR A 88 11.32 4.51 -8.79
CA THR A 88 10.73 5.61 -8.02
C THR A 88 10.48 5.25 -6.54
N VAL A 89 10.63 3.98 -6.19
CA VAL A 89 10.64 3.45 -4.81
C VAL A 89 11.94 2.68 -4.57
N SER A 90 12.59 2.91 -3.42
CA SER A 90 13.85 2.23 -3.09
C SER A 90 13.64 0.74 -2.77
N THR A 91 14.69 -0.07 -2.94
CA THR A 91 14.63 -1.50 -2.56
C THR A 91 14.27 -1.70 -1.09
N GLU A 92 14.79 -0.86 -0.20
CA GLU A 92 14.48 -0.92 1.24
C GLU A 92 12.99 -0.68 1.51
N GLN A 93 12.42 0.34 0.87
CA GLN A 93 10.99 0.66 0.97
C GLN A 93 10.14 -0.48 0.38
N TYR A 94 10.55 -1.02 -0.76
CA TYR A 94 9.85 -2.14 -1.39
C TYR A 94 9.87 -3.41 -0.53
N GLU A 95 11.01 -3.77 0.10
CA GLU A 95 11.09 -4.94 0.97
C GLU A 95 10.25 -4.77 2.27
N PHE A 96 10.10 -3.55 2.78
CA PHE A 96 9.12 -3.27 3.85
C PHE A 96 7.69 -3.61 3.40
N TRP A 97 7.26 -3.11 2.24
CA TRP A 97 5.92 -3.37 1.72
C TRP A 97 5.69 -4.86 1.44
N LYS A 98 6.67 -5.52 0.84
CA LYS A 98 6.62 -6.97 0.61
C LYS A 98 6.49 -7.76 1.92
N THR A 99 7.17 -7.34 2.99
CA THR A 99 7.05 -7.98 4.30
C THR A 99 5.67 -7.75 4.90
N TYR A 100 5.14 -6.53 4.81
CA TYR A 100 3.79 -6.19 5.25
C TYR A 100 2.73 -7.09 4.58
N TYR A 101 2.76 -7.20 3.25
CA TYR A 101 1.81 -8.00 2.48
C TYR A 101 2.06 -9.50 2.50
N TYR A 102 3.19 -9.97 3.05
CA TYR A 102 3.42 -11.40 3.27
C TYR A 102 2.75 -11.90 4.56
N VAL A 103 2.52 -10.99 5.51
CA VAL A 103 1.86 -11.27 6.79
C VAL A 103 0.34 -11.05 6.70
N PHE A 104 -0.09 -10.23 5.75
CA PHE A 104 -1.48 -10.05 5.34
C PHE A 104 -2.00 -11.27 4.57
#